data_AF-A0A133ZN95-F1
#
_entry.id   AF-A0A133ZN95-F1
#
_cell.length_a   1.000
_cell.length_b   1.000
_cell.length_c   1.000
_cell.angle_alpha   90.00
_cell.angle_beta   90.00
_cell.angle_gamma   90.00
#
_symmetry.space_group_name_H-M   'P 1'
#
loop_
_entity.id
_entity.type
_entity.pdbx_description
1 polymer ?
#
loop_
_entity_poly.entity_id
_entity_poly.type
_entity_poly.pdbx_seq_one_letter_code
_entity_poly.pdbx_strand_id
1 'polypeptide(L)'
;MKRIRVIVPVLAVLIFLIVLSIYVILPKFDFMYVSADKHWQKEKIADNDAGEGGKELNKVVQGVDGTYFVYENRLMYMENNNAEIKEICKMQGNIFGILVKDKNIFLREESGNSIYKLNTDGEIISNIYDLGIMYLEGNNIYTLSGGTEFEKYDFNGKRIFKNDLGYNGFDRDNTIFNNYVFNIDFLKAEVYAPKYYLFDINKIKYKEYTLHFSKYYLPPEMWDSYWKEEVIPYDSLAKEMDKKVRKGETIDRNLDNYELQSIELSIGDFSEVSDGYIYFLGEQKLTYRDKNYKDKLSGKINEHINTYENEEYIDEIKYEIKLYHICRVKVDDIKNILDSDVISYDVIDRPLNGRYRNDFIVSDKKVYISYIEDYIENDREYRELQIYEIDTETGISKEVYTMKGLSADERMIEIFVTDNYIFMYRYIDNYGKLCITRVNRDGRNPVLVMDENGEVVMQALEK
;
A
#
# COMPACT_ATOMS: atom_id res chain seq x y z
N MET A 1 -31.10 -49.79 36.22
CA MET A 1 -29.62 -49.69 36.22
C MET A 1 -28.93 -50.27 34.98
N LYS A 2 -29.19 -51.52 34.53
CA LYS A 2 -28.47 -52.11 33.36
C LYS A 2 -28.65 -51.37 32.03
N ARG A 3 -29.83 -50.84 31.70
CA ARG A 3 -30.07 -50.06 30.47
C ARG A 3 -29.31 -48.71 30.45
N ILE A 4 -29.22 -48.03 31.60
CA ILE A 4 -28.47 -46.77 31.74
C ILE A 4 -26.97 -46.98 31.52
N ARG A 5 -26.41 -48.13 31.96
CA ARG A 5 -25.00 -48.48 31.76
C ARG A 5 -24.60 -48.70 30.29
N VAL A 6 -25.55 -48.94 29.39
CA VAL A 6 -25.28 -49.12 27.94
C VAL A 6 -25.60 -47.85 27.15
N ILE A 7 -26.63 -47.10 27.55
CA ILE A 7 -27.02 -45.85 26.88
C ILE A 7 -25.95 -44.77 27.04
N VAL A 8 -25.34 -44.63 28.22
CA VAL A 8 -24.34 -43.58 28.47
C VAL A 8 -23.08 -43.73 27.61
N PRO A 9 -22.45 -44.92 27.49
CA PRO A 9 -21.32 -45.12 26.57
C PRO A 9 -21.68 -44.88 25.10
N VAL A 10 -22.85 -45.32 24.65
CA VAL A 10 -23.29 -45.12 23.25
C VAL A 10 -23.47 -43.63 22.95
N LEU A 11 -24.08 -42.88 23.87
CA LEU A 11 -24.23 -41.43 23.74
C LEU A 11 -22.86 -40.72 23.73
N ALA A 12 -21.93 -41.14 24.61
CA ALA A 12 -20.58 -40.59 24.65
C ALA A 12 -19.82 -40.84 23.34
N VAL A 13 -19.92 -42.04 22.76
CA VAL A 13 -19.32 -42.37 21.46
C VAL A 13 -19.95 -41.54 20.34
N LEU A 14 -21.27 -41.37 20.33
CA LEU A 14 -21.94 -40.55 19.33
C LEU A 14 -21.51 -39.08 19.40
N ILE A 15 -21.47 -38.51 20.61
CA ILE A 15 -20.98 -37.14 20.84
C ILE A 15 -19.53 -37.03 20.37
N PHE A 16 -18.67 -37.99 20.72
CA PHE A 16 -17.28 -38.02 20.28
C PHE A 16 -17.17 -38.03 18.75
N LEU A 17 -17.95 -38.85 18.05
CA LEU A 17 -17.96 -38.91 16.59
C LEU A 17 -18.45 -37.60 15.95
N ILE A 18 -19.46 -36.95 16.54
CA ILE A 18 -19.95 -35.65 16.08
C ILE A 18 -18.86 -34.58 16.25
N VAL A 19 -18.25 -34.50 17.44
CA VAL A 19 -17.16 -33.56 17.73
C VAL A 19 -15.97 -33.81 16.80
N LEU A 20 -15.56 -35.06 16.63
CA LEU A 20 -14.49 -35.44 15.70
C LEU A 20 -14.82 -35.01 14.27
N SER A 21 -16.06 -35.23 13.82
CA SER A 21 -16.50 -34.84 12.49
C SER A 21 -16.43 -33.33 12.31
N ILE A 22 -16.96 -32.56 13.26
CA ILE A 22 -17.01 -31.09 13.21
C ILE A 22 -15.61 -30.47 13.29
N TYR A 23 -14.70 -30.98 14.10
CA TYR A 23 -13.41 -30.30 14.33
C TYR A 23 -12.25 -30.84 13.47
N VAL A 24 -12.36 -32.07 12.94
CA VAL A 24 -11.26 -32.74 12.23
C VAL A 24 -11.59 -33.10 10.78
N ILE A 25 -12.78 -33.63 10.51
CA ILE A 25 -13.14 -34.16 9.18
C ILE A 25 -13.73 -33.06 8.29
N LEU A 26 -14.84 -32.45 8.74
CA LEU A 26 -15.57 -31.44 8.00
C LEU A 26 -14.73 -30.20 7.59
N PRO A 27 -13.79 -29.69 8.41
CA PRO A 27 -12.97 -28.56 8.00
C PRO A 27 -12.05 -28.83 6.80
N LYS A 28 -11.91 -30.07 6.35
CA LYS A 28 -11.13 -30.40 5.15
C LYS A 28 -11.87 -30.08 3.85
N PHE A 29 -13.20 -29.95 3.90
CA PHE A 29 -14.02 -29.74 2.70
C PHE A 29 -14.32 -28.26 2.46
N ASP A 30 -14.12 -27.78 1.24
CA ASP A 30 -14.29 -26.36 0.90
C ASP A 30 -15.74 -25.88 1.00
N PHE A 31 -16.74 -26.74 0.74
CA PHE A 31 -18.15 -26.38 0.87
C PHE A 31 -18.58 -26.03 2.30
N MET A 32 -17.75 -26.35 3.30
CA MET A 32 -17.97 -25.97 4.70
C MET A 32 -17.53 -24.54 5.01
N TYR A 33 -16.92 -23.84 4.06
CA TYR A 33 -16.45 -22.48 4.21
C TYR A 33 -17.33 -21.51 3.44
N VAL A 34 -17.75 -20.44 4.11
CA VAL A 34 -18.68 -19.44 3.55
C VAL A 34 -18.11 -18.04 3.70
N SER A 35 -18.56 -17.10 2.88
CA SER A 35 -18.17 -15.69 3.00
C SER A 35 -18.68 -15.08 4.31
N ALA A 36 -18.05 -13.98 4.74
CA ALA A 36 -18.37 -13.31 6.01
C ALA A 36 -19.86 -12.97 6.15
N ASP A 37 -20.49 -12.44 5.08
CA ASP A 37 -21.90 -12.05 5.01
C ASP A 37 -22.88 -13.21 5.19
N LYS A 38 -22.46 -14.43 4.79
CA LYS A 38 -23.27 -15.67 4.87
C LYS A 38 -23.03 -16.44 6.15
N HIS A 39 -22.01 -16.09 6.94
CA HIS A 39 -21.70 -16.79 8.18
C HIS A 39 -22.70 -16.43 9.29
N TRP A 40 -23.12 -17.40 10.11
CA TRP A 40 -24.08 -17.17 11.19
C TRP A 40 -23.54 -16.30 12.33
N GLN A 41 -22.22 -16.12 12.40
CA GLN A 41 -21.52 -15.19 13.31
C GLN A 41 -21.00 -13.94 12.60
N LYS A 42 -21.61 -13.51 11.48
CA LYS A 42 -21.16 -12.35 10.69
C LYS A 42 -20.91 -11.08 11.51
N GLU A 43 -21.70 -10.84 12.56
CA GLU A 43 -21.55 -9.69 13.46
C GLU A 43 -20.22 -9.70 14.24
N LYS A 44 -19.66 -10.89 14.52
CA LYS A 44 -18.34 -11.02 15.16
C LYS A 44 -17.18 -10.94 14.17
N ILE A 45 -17.46 -11.13 12.89
CA ILE A 45 -16.47 -11.03 11.81
C ILE A 45 -16.30 -9.56 11.38
N ALA A 46 -17.40 -8.81 11.35
CA ALA A 46 -17.45 -7.42 10.88
C ALA A 46 -17.07 -6.37 11.94
N ASP A 47 -16.30 -6.75 12.97
CA ASP A 47 -16.03 -5.94 14.17
C ASP A 47 -15.07 -4.74 13.94
N ASN A 48 -14.90 -4.30 12.69
CA ASN A 48 -13.99 -3.23 12.31
C ASN A 48 -14.78 -2.03 11.75
N ASP A 49 -14.19 -0.84 11.89
CA ASP A 49 -14.78 0.39 11.38
C ASP A 49 -14.92 0.31 9.85
N ALA A 50 -16.09 0.63 9.32
CA ALA A 50 -16.42 0.38 7.91
C ALA A 50 -15.57 1.21 6.93
N GLY A 51 -14.90 2.26 7.42
CA GLY A 51 -14.07 3.17 6.63
C GLY A 51 -12.56 2.96 6.75
N GLU A 52 -12.09 2.06 7.61
CA GLU A 52 -10.66 1.86 7.88
C GLU A 52 -10.26 0.38 7.72
N GLY A 53 -8.95 0.15 7.57
CA GLY A 53 -8.34 -1.17 7.44
C GLY A 53 -7.13 -1.30 8.34
N GLY A 54 -6.26 -2.27 8.03
CA GLY A 54 -5.02 -2.45 8.76
C GLY A 54 -4.06 -1.30 8.56
N LYS A 55 -3.63 -0.71 9.68
CA LYS A 55 -2.57 0.28 9.76
C LYS A 55 -1.23 -0.43 9.79
N GLU A 56 -0.39 -0.20 8.79
CA GLU A 56 0.95 -0.78 8.72
C GLU A 56 1.85 -0.18 9.80
N LEU A 57 2.85 -0.95 10.20
CA LEU A 57 3.93 -0.50 11.05
C LEU A 57 4.58 0.77 10.49
N ASN A 58 4.67 1.83 11.29
CA ASN A 58 5.15 3.12 10.80
C ASN A 58 6.13 3.79 11.77
N LYS A 59 7.02 4.68 11.30
CA LYS A 59 7.96 5.42 12.15
C LYS A 59 7.30 6.55 12.93
N VAL A 60 6.19 7.08 12.42
CA VAL A 60 5.40 8.13 13.07
C VAL A 60 3.95 7.69 13.13
N VAL A 61 3.35 7.71 14.32
CA VAL A 61 1.96 7.28 14.53
C VAL A 61 1.25 8.25 15.47
N GLN A 62 0.04 8.64 15.09
CA GLN A 62 -0.84 9.45 15.92
C GLN A 62 -1.41 8.60 17.07
N GLY A 63 -1.20 9.04 18.31
CA GLY A 63 -1.88 8.53 19.50
C GLY A 63 -3.04 9.44 19.93
N VAL A 64 -3.69 9.11 21.03
CA VAL A 64 -4.86 9.87 21.53
C VAL A 64 -4.49 11.30 21.94
N ASP A 65 -3.40 11.47 22.69
CA ASP A 65 -3.02 12.76 23.29
C ASP A 65 -1.76 13.40 22.66
N GLY A 66 -1.20 12.77 21.63
CA GLY A 66 0.08 13.17 21.06
C GLY A 66 0.54 12.26 19.92
N THR A 67 1.69 12.59 19.35
CA THR A 67 2.31 11.83 18.26
C THR A 67 3.50 11.04 18.78
N TYR A 68 3.55 9.75 18.48
CA TYR A 68 4.71 8.91 18.71
C TYR A 68 5.59 8.92 17.46
N PHE A 69 6.90 9.00 17.63
CA PHE A 69 7.84 8.97 16.52
C PHE A 69 9.15 8.29 16.90
N VAL A 70 9.74 7.59 15.94
CA VAL A 70 10.97 6.81 16.13
C VAL A 70 12.20 7.63 15.74
N TYR A 71 13.27 7.53 16.51
CA TYR A 71 14.60 7.93 16.06
C TYR A 71 15.60 6.86 16.46
N GLU A 72 16.15 6.20 15.44
CA GLU A 72 17.06 5.05 15.63
C GLU A 72 16.46 4.05 16.62
N ASN A 73 17.10 3.82 17.76
CA ASN A 73 16.64 2.90 18.80
C ASN A 73 15.74 3.52 19.87
N ARG A 74 15.29 4.77 19.70
CA ARG A 74 14.47 5.50 20.68
C ARG A 74 13.06 5.71 20.16
N LEU A 75 12.08 5.44 21.02
CA LEU A 75 10.70 5.86 20.83
C LEU A 75 10.50 7.19 21.55
N MET A 76 10.11 8.22 20.80
CA MET A 76 9.81 9.54 21.30
C MET A 76 8.30 9.80 21.27
N TYR A 77 7.84 10.72 22.09
CA TYR A 77 6.45 11.16 22.12
C TYR A 77 6.38 12.68 22.22
N MET A 78 5.60 13.29 21.33
CA MET A 78 5.32 14.73 21.27
C MET A 78 3.87 14.99 21.69
N GLU A 79 3.68 15.78 22.75
CA GLU A 79 2.35 16.16 23.24
C GLU A 79 1.64 17.13 22.28
N ASN A 80 0.33 16.94 22.06
CA ASN A 80 -0.44 17.80 21.15
C ASN A 80 -0.50 19.28 21.60
N ASN A 81 -0.58 19.54 22.92
CA ASN A 81 -0.91 20.88 23.45
C ASN A 81 0.27 21.85 23.49
N ASN A 82 1.46 21.37 23.85
CA ASN A 82 2.66 22.20 24.05
C ASN A 82 3.83 21.75 23.17
N ALA A 83 3.68 20.68 22.39
CA ALA A 83 4.73 20.03 21.62
C ALA A 83 5.96 19.64 22.46
N GLU A 84 5.77 19.39 23.76
CA GLU A 84 6.83 18.85 24.61
C GLU A 84 7.16 17.43 24.17
N ILE A 85 8.45 17.13 24.10
CA ILE A 85 8.96 15.85 23.65
C ILE A 85 9.59 15.12 24.82
N LYS A 86 9.24 13.85 24.96
CA LYS A 86 9.86 12.93 25.91
C LYS A 86 10.24 11.61 25.24
N GLU A 87 11.35 11.05 25.68
CA GLU A 87 11.71 9.66 25.35
C GLU A 87 10.82 8.72 26.16
N ILE A 88 10.16 7.78 25.48
CA ILE A 88 9.29 6.77 26.08
C ILE A 88 10.09 5.52 26.44
N CYS A 89 10.89 5.04 25.50
CA CYS A 89 11.74 3.87 25.73
C CYS A 89 12.90 3.84 24.72
N LYS A 90 13.90 3.03 25.06
CA LYS A 90 15.08 2.76 24.22
C LYS A 90 15.29 1.26 24.05
N MET A 91 15.47 0.83 22.81
CA MET A 91 15.78 -0.54 22.43
C MET A 91 17.28 -0.76 22.25
N GLN A 92 17.69 -2.03 22.18
CA GLN A 92 19.08 -2.38 21.93
C GLN A 92 19.44 -2.12 20.45
N GLY A 93 18.58 -2.56 19.54
CA GLY A 93 18.67 -2.25 18.11
C GLY A 93 17.80 -1.07 17.70
N ASN A 94 17.99 -0.62 16.45
CA ASN A 94 17.13 0.39 15.84
C ASN A 94 15.69 -0.12 15.77
N ILE A 95 14.76 0.77 16.10
CA ILE A 95 13.33 0.54 15.95
C ILE A 95 13.00 0.77 14.48
N PHE A 96 12.42 -0.25 13.85
CA PHE A 96 11.96 -0.17 12.46
C PHE A 96 10.66 0.63 12.34
N GLY A 97 9.76 0.46 13.31
CA GLY A 97 8.51 1.21 13.40
C GLY A 97 7.65 0.77 14.58
N ILE A 98 6.49 1.39 14.71
CA ILE A 98 5.54 1.22 15.83
C ILE A 98 4.10 1.06 15.36
N LEU A 99 3.30 0.42 16.21
CA LEU A 99 1.84 0.42 16.13
C LEU A 99 1.30 0.91 17.47
N VAL A 100 0.32 1.81 17.43
CA VAL A 100 -0.27 2.42 18.64
C VAL A 100 -1.77 2.28 18.61
N LYS A 101 -2.35 1.73 19.69
CA LYS A 101 -3.80 1.74 19.93
C LYS A 101 -4.11 1.90 21.39
N ASP A 102 -4.84 2.96 21.71
CA ASP A 102 -5.14 3.37 23.09
C ASP A 102 -3.85 3.45 23.92
N LYS A 103 -3.65 2.52 24.85
CA LYS A 103 -2.45 2.40 25.70
C LYS A 103 -1.49 1.30 25.24
N ASN A 104 -1.81 0.57 24.19
CA ASN A 104 -0.97 -0.50 23.67
C ASN A 104 -0.02 0.08 22.63
N ILE A 105 1.27 -0.12 22.85
CA ILE A 105 2.33 0.26 21.92
C ILE A 105 3.10 -1.01 21.57
N PHE A 106 3.21 -1.28 20.28
CA PHE A 106 4.00 -2.39 19.75
C PHE A 106 5.17 -1.86 18.94
N LEU A 107 6.30 -2.53 19.04
CA LEU A 107 7.60 -2.11 18.52
C LEU A 107 8.24 -3.26 17.74
N ARG A 108 8.96 -2.94 16.66
CA ARG A 108 9.81 -3.89 15.93
C ARG A 108 11.23 -3.36 15.87
N GLU A 109 12.22 -4.22 16.07
CA GLU A 109 13.61 -3.92 15.71
C GLU A 109 13.86 -4.23 14.24
N GLU A 110 14.72 -3.46 13.56
CA GLU A 110 15.07 -3.65 12.14
C GLU A 110 15.60 -5.06 11.81
N SER A 111 16.41 -5.62 12.69
CA SER A 111 17.01 -6.96 12.53
C SER A 111 16.46 -8.00 13.51
N GLY A 112 15.35 -7.68 14.19
CA GLY A 112 14.75 -8.52 15.22
C GLY A 112 13.72 -9.52 14.68
N ASN A 113 13.65 -10.70 15.32
CA ASN A 113 12.64 -11.73 15.02
C ASN A 113 11.44 -11.66 15.97
N SER A 114 11.24 -10.51 16.61
CA SER A 114 10.24 -10.37 17.65
C SER A 114 9.54 -9.03 17.55
N ILE A 115 8.24 -9.09 17.79
CA ILE A 115 7.38 -7.96 18.03
C ILE A 115 7.33 -7.77 19.52
N TYR A 116 7.68 -6.58 19.97
CA TYR A 116 7.69 -6.23 21.38
C TYR A 116 6.45 -5.42 21.72
N LYS A 117 6.01 -5.52 22.96
CA LYS A 117 4.94 -4.70 23.52
C LYS A 117 5.50 -3.90 24.70
N LEU A 118 5.19 -2.61 24.74
CA LEU A 118 5.45 -1.79 25.91
C LEU A 118 4.38 -2.09 26.98
N ASN A 119 4.80 -2.46 28.18
CA ASN A 119 3.89 -2.63 29.30
C ASN A 119 3.56 -1.28 29.97
N THR A 120 2.64 -1.27 30.93
CA THR A 120 2.24 -0.06 31.66
C THR A 120 3.35 0.57 32.49
N ASP A 121 4.38 -0.20 32.82
CA ASP A 121 5.53 0.22 33.63
C ASP A 121 6.68 0.74 32.74
N GLY A 122 6.50 0.76 31.41
CA GLY A 122 7.51 1.21 30.43
C GLY A 122 8.55 0.15 30.07
N GLU A 123 8.39 -1.10 30.51
CA GLU A 123 9.26 -2.21 30.13
C GLU A 123 8.86 -2.78 28.77
N ILE A 124 9.87 -3.19 28.00
CA ILE A 124 9.73 -3.77 26.68
C ILE A 124 9.71 -5.30 26.82
N ILE A 125 8.59 -5.92 26.45
CA ILE A 125 8.41 -7.38 26.57
C ILE A 125 8.24 -7.98 25.17
N SER A 126 9.01 -9.02 24.85
CA SER A 126 8.78 -9.81 23.62
C SER A 126 7.39 -10.43 23.67
N ASN A 127 6.55 -10.12 22.68
CA ASN A 127 5.13 -10.45 22.67
C ASN A 127 4.80 -11.52 21.62
N ILE A 128 5.32 -11.36 20.40
CA ILE A 128 5.10 -12.28 19.28
C ILE A 128 6.45 -12.59 18.63
N TYR A 129 6.72 -13.86 18.35
CA TYR A 129 7.88 -14.28 17.57
C TYR A 129 7.47 -14.45 16.11
N ASP A 130 7.62 -13.39 15.32
CA ASP A 130 7.26 -13.34 13.91
C ASP A 130 8.16 -12.33 13.19
N LEU A 131 8.46 -12.61 11.93
CA LEU A 131 9.33 -11.82 11.06
C LEU A 131 8.55 -10.94 10.08
N GLY A 132 7.23 -11.09 10.01
CA GLY A 132 6.40 -10.42 9.03
C GLY A 132 6.27 -8.92 9.22
N ILE A 133 5.81 -8.26 8.15
CA ILE A 133 5.30 -6.89 8.20
C ILE A 133 4.07 -6.91 9.12
N MET A 134 3.99 -5.92 10.02
CA MET A 134 2.92 -5.84 10.98
C MET A 134 1.83 -4.88 10.54
N TYR A 135 0.59 -5.26 10.84
CA TYR A 135 -0.57 -4.40 10.68
C TYR A 135 -1.43 -4.41 11.94
N LEU A 136 -2.03 -3.27 12.26
CA LEU A 136 -3.01 -3.11 13.34
C LEU A 136 -4.39 -2.89 12.75
N GLU A 137 -5.33 -3.78 13.03
CA GLU A 137 -6.74 -3.60 12.64
C GLU A 137 -7.66 -4.02 13.78
N GLY A 138 -8.59 -3.13 14.15
CA GLY A 138 -9.45 -3.37 15.31
C GLY A 138 -8.60 -3.59 16.55
N ASN A 139 -8.83 -4.69 17.27
CA ASN A 139 -8.06 -5.08 18.46
C ASN A 139 -7.09 -6.24 18.19
N ASN A 140 -6.60 -6.34 16.96
CA ASN A 140 -5.74 -7.44 16.54
C ASN A 140 -4.49 -6.93 15.83
N ILE A 141 -3.43 -7.71 15.95
CA ILE A 141 -2.21 -7.55 15.17
C ILE A 141 -2.22 -8.63 14.10
N TYR A 142 -1.90 -8.24 12.88
CA TYR A 142 -1.68 -9.16 11.79
C TYR A 142 -0.22 -9.12 11.39
N THR A 143 0.30 -10.26 10.97
CA THR A 143 1.63 -10.38 10.41
C THR A 143 1.54 -11.03 9.04
N LEU A 144 2.32 -10.51 8.10
CA LEU A 144 2.50 -11.11 6.79
C LEU A 144 3.99 -11.39 6.60
N SER A 145 4.38 -12.67 6.62
CA SER A 145 5.79 -13.10 6.65
C SER A 145 6.13 -14.13 5.57
N GLY A 146 7.40 -14.17 5.17
CA GLY A 146 7.93 -15.21 4.28
C GLY A 146 7.28 -15.28 2.89
N GLY A 147 6.59 -14.21 2.46
CA GLY A 147 5.88 -14.13 1.18
C GLY A 147 4.48 -14.76 1.18
N THR A 148 4.13 -15.60 2.16
CA THR A 148 2.83 -16.29 2.16
C THR A 148 2.14 -16.46 3.52
N GLU A 149 2.86 -16.38 4.63
CA GLU A 149 2.29 -16.67 5.95
C GLU A 149 1.52 -15.47 6.47
N PHE A 150 0.20 -15.61 6.62
CA PHE A 150 -0.68 -14.60 7.17
C PHE A 150 -1.21 -15.04 8.53
N GLU A 151 -0.76 -14.36 9.59
CA GLU A 151 -1.12 -14.69 10.96
C GLU A 151 -1.85 -13.53 11.63
N LYS A 152 -2.74 -13.86 12.57
CA LYS A 152 -3.50 -12.90 13.37
C LYS A 152 -3.33 -13.21 14.84
N TYR A 153 -3.10 -12.18 15.65
CA TYR A 153 -2.85 -12.26 17.07
C TYR A 153 -3.73 -11.28 17.85
N ASP A 154 -4.05 -11.63 19.09
CA ASP A 154 -4.53 -10.65 20.05
C ASP A 154 -3.35 -9.82 20.63
N PHE A 155 -3.66 -8.74 21.34
CA PHE A 155 -2.65 -7.88 21.96
C PHE A 155 -1.81 -8.53 23.08
N ASN A 156 -2.13 -9.76 23.48
CA ASN A 156 -1.34 -10.54 24.43
C ASN A 156 -0.40 -11.52 23.71
N GLY A 157 -0.35 -11.48 22.38
CA GLY A 157 0.49 -12.35 21.55
C GLY A 157 -0.09 -13.74 21.34
N LYS A 158 -1.34 -13.98 21.75
CA LYS A 158 -1.99 -15.25 21.47
C LYS A 158 -2.46 -15.26 20.02
N ARG A 159 -1.95 -16.21 19.25
CA ARG A 159 -2.37 -16.44 17.88
C ARG A 159 -3.84 -16.86 17.81
N ILE A 160 -4.60 -16.16 16.97
CA ILE A 160 -6.00 -16.40 16.64
C ILE A 160 -6.09 -17.35 15.44
N PHE A 161 -5.36 -17.07 14.35
CA PHE A 161 -5.23 -17.97 13.21
C PHE A 161 -3.88 -17.84 12.52
N LYS A 162 -3.56 -18.83 11.69
CA LYS A 162 -2.46 -18.84 10.72
C LYS A 162 -2.98 -19.39 9.40
N ASN A 163 -2.60 -18.75 8.30
CA ASN A 163 -2.87 -19.23 6.95
C ASN A 163 -1.64 -19.09 6.07
N ASP A 164 -1.64 -19.81 4.96
CA ASP A 164 -0.64 -19.74 3.90
C ASP A 164 -1.40 -19.33 2.63
N LEU A 165 -1.19 -18.09 2.20
CA LEU A 165 -1.90 -17.51 1.07
C LEU A 165 -1.40 -18.06 -0.28
N GLY A 166 -0.30 -18.82 -0.30
CA GLY A 166 0.21 -19.49 -1.50
C GLY A 166 0.77 -18.55 -2.58
N TYR A 167 0.98 -17.28 -2.25
CA TYR A 167 1.44 -16.26 -3.17
C TYR A 167 2.98 -16.19 -3.30
N ASN A 168 3.53 -16.31 -4.50
CA ASN A 168 4.99 -16.18 -4.72
C ASN A 168 5.40 -14.71 -4.87
N GLY A 169 5.65 -14.00 -3.77
CA GLY A 169 6.26 -12.67 -3.87
C GLY A 169 6.89 -12.19 -2.58
N PHE A 170 8.22 -12.15 -2.59
CA PHE A 170 9.01 -11.29 -1.71
C PHE A 170 8.72 -9.82 -2.09
N ASP A 171 8.58 -8.95 -1.10
CA ASP A 171 8.59 -7.48 -1.22
C ASP A 171 7.54 -6.87 -2.16
N ARG A 172 6.25 -6.99 -1.81
CA ARG A 172 5.17 -6.27 -2.51
C ARG A 172 4.33 -5.48 -1.53
N ASP A 173 3.86 -4.30 -1.95
CA ASP A 173 2.96 -3.48 -1.16
C ASP A 173 1.65 -4.24 -0.92
N ASN A 174 1.33 -4.47 0.36
CA ASN A 174 0.11 -5.15 0.77
C ASN A 174 -0.73 -4.20 1.61
N THR A 175 -2.04 -4.28 1.44
CA THR A 175 -2.97 -3.71 2.40
C THR A 175 -3.92 -4.78 2.89
N ILE A 176 -4.26 -4.72 4.17
CA ILE A 176 -5.18 -5.66 4.79
C ILE A 176 -6.44 -4.95 5.24
N PHE A 177 -7.58 -5.62 5.14
CA PHE A 177 -8.83 -5.10 5.70
C PHE A 177 -9.84 -6.23 5.92
N ASN A 178 -10.50 -6.32 7.07
CA ASN A 178 -11.51 -7.33 7.39
C ASN A 178 -11.05 -8.78 7.13
N ASN A 179 -9.79 -9.06 7.46
CA ASN A 179 -9.04 -10.28 7.10
C ASN A 179 -8.85 -10.51 5.59
N TYR A 180 -9.25 -9.62 4.68
CA TYR A 180 -8.79 -9.63 3.30
C TYR A 180 -7.34 -9.19 3.25
N VAL A 181 -6.59 -9.76 2.31
CA VAL A 181 -5.28 -9.26 1.90
C VAL A 181 -5.40 -8.83 0.45
N PHE A 182 -5.01 -7.60 0.17
CA PHE A 182 -4.95 -7.05 -1.16
C PHE A 182 -3.50 -6.76 -1.50
N ASN A 183 -3.02 -7.40 -2.57
CA ASN A 183 -1.66 -7.35 -3.05
C ASN A 183 -1.66 -6.85 -4.49
N ILE A 184 -0.58 -6.20 -4.92
CA ILE A 184 -0.36 -5.84 -6.31
C ILE A 184 0.92 -6.44 -6.88
N ASP A 185 0.77 -7.02 -8.06
CA ASP A 185 1.80 -7.18 -9.09
C ASP A 185 1.73 -5.98 -10.03
N PHE A 186 2.85 -5.45 -10.51
CA PHE A 186 2.93 -4.31 -11.44
C PHE A 186 1.80 -4.26 -12.51
N LEU A 187 1.35 -5.41 -13.00
CA LEU A 187 0.31 -5.55 -14.03
C LEU A 187 -1.05 -6.08 -13.55
N LYS A 188 -1.20 -6.58 -12.32
CA LYS A 188 -2.43 -7.17 -11.78
C LYS A 188 -2.54 -6.98 -10.26
N ALA A 189 -3.75 -6.81 -9.74
CA ALA A 189 -3.97 -6.94 -8.30
C ALA A 189 -4.42 -8.36 -7.96
N GLU A 190 -4.16 -8.80 -6.76
CA GLU A 190 -4.64 -10.04 -6.20
C GLU A 190 -5.37 -9.78 -4.88
N VAL A 191 -6.58 -10.32 -4.77
CA VAL A 191 -7.39 -10.26 -3.55
C VAL A 191 -7.47 -11.65 -2.96
N TYR A 192 -7.03 -11.80 -1.73
CA TYR A 192 -7.22 -12.99 -0.92
C TYR A 192 -8.45 -12.79 -0.05
N ALA A 193 -9.60 -13.29 -0.50
CA ALA A 193 -10.86 -13.14 0.20
C ALA A 193 -11.07 -14.25 1.25
N PRO A 194 -11.34 -13.92 2.51
CA PRO A 194 -11.55 -14.90 3.56
C PRO A 194 -12.89 -15.63 3.42
N LYS A 195 -12.83 -16.95 3.56
CA LYS A 195 -13.98 -17.85 3.72
C LYS A 195 -13.86 -18.52 5.09
N TYR A 196 -14.92 -18.45 5.88
CA TYR A 196 -14.95 -18.85 7.28
C TYR A 196 -15.59 -20.23 7.43
N TYR A 197 -14.97 -21.09 8.22
CA TYR A 197 -15.53 -22.41 8.51
C TYR A 197 -16.84 -22.28 9.30
N LEU A 198 -17.87 -22.98 8.85
CA LEU A 198 -19.24 -22.87 9.39
C LEU A 198 -19.35 -23.02 10.91
N PHE A 199 -18.43 -23.73 11.57
CA PHE A 199 -18.49 -23.96 13.01
C PHE A 199 -17.39 -23.25 13.81
N ASP A 200 -16.46 -22.53 13.16
CA ASP A 200 -15.36 -21.81 13.83
C ASP A 200 -14.85 -20.65 12.96
N ILE A 201 -15.11 -19.41 13.40
CA ILE A 201 -14.68 -18.18 12.70
C ILE A 201 -13.16 -17.99 12.64
N ASN A 202 -12.40 -18.66 13.51
CA ASN A 202 -10.93 -18.55 13.50
C ASN A 202 -10.30 -19.55 12.51
N LYS A 203 -11.10 -20.45 11.92
CA LYS A 203 -10.64 -21.34 10.86
C LYS A 203 -11.05 -20.78 9.51
N ILE A 204 -10.08 -20.15 8.85
CA ILE A 204 -10.28 -19.42 7.60
C ILE A 204 -9.59 -20.18 6.46
N LYS A 205 -10.17 -20.12 5.27
CA LYS A 205 -9.53 -20.42 3.99
C LYS A 205 -9.61 -19.19 3.11
N TYR A 206 -8.69 -19.04 2.17
CA TYR A 206 -8.69 -17.92 1.25
C TYR A 206 -9.10 -18.37 -0.15
N LYS A 207 -9.86 -17.51 -0.82
CA LYS A 207 -10.09 -17.60 -2.25
C LYS A 207 -9.37 -16.42 -2.90
N GLU A 208 -8.48 -16.73 -3.82
CA GLU A 208 -7.75 -15.75 -4.61
C GLU A 208 -8.63 -15.24 -5.77
N TYR A 209 -8.54 -13.94 -6.02
CA TYR A 209 -9.11 -13.28 -7.19
C TYR A 209 -8.02 -12.42 -7.82
N THR A 210 -7.79 -12.57 -9.12
CA THR A 210 -6.90 -11.68 -9.89
C THR A 210 -7.73 -10.58 -10.53
N LEU A 211 -7.31 -9.34 -10.34
CA LEU A 211 -7.92 -8.15 -10.92
C LEU A 211 -6.98 -7.56 -11.98
N HIS A 212 -7.52 -7.41 -13.17
CA HIS A 212 -6.83 -6.81 -14.30
C HIS A 212 -7.21 -5.34 -14.40
N PHE A 213 -6.22 -4.51 -14.71
CA PHE A 213 -6.40 -3.08 -14.97
C PHE A 213 -6.41 -2.79 -16.46
N SER A 214 -6.82 -1.57 -16.82
CA SER A 214 -7.13 -1.20 -18.21
C SER A 214 -5.98 -1.43 -19.18
N LYS A 215 -6.18 -2.41 -20.07
CA LYS A 215 -5.36 -2.69 -21.24
C LYS A 215 -6.23 -2.74 -22.49
N TYR A 216 -6.22 -1.65 -23.26
CA TYR A 216 -6.82 -1.59 -24.59
C TYR A 216 -5.74 -1.75 -25.65
N TYR A 217 -6.02 -2.52 -26.70
CA TYR A 217 -5.15 -2.68 -27.86
C TYR A 217 -5.96 -2.67 -29.16
N LEU A 218 -5.44 -1.99 -30.18
CA LEU A 218 -5.70 -2.37 -31.58
C LEU A 218 -5.02 -3.72 -31.87
N PRO A 219 -5.40 -4.46 -32.94
CA PRO A 219 -4.77 -5.73 -33.27
C PRO A 219 -3.24 -5.64 -33.22
N PRO A 220 -2.57 -6.46 -32.40
CA PRO A 220 -1.12 -6.39 -32.23
C PRO A 220 -0.41 -6.83 -33.52
N GLU A 221 0.77 -6.27 -33.78
CA GLU A 221 1.71 -6.84 -34.75
C GLU A 221 2.60 -7.88 -34.07
N MET A 222 3.33 -8.70 -34.84
CA MET A 222 4.10 -9.83 -34.30
C MET A 222 5.17 -9.45 -33.26
N TRP A 223 5.62 -8.20 -33.26
CA TRP A 223 6.64 -7.68 -32.34
C TRP A 223 6.04 -6.97 -31.11
N ASP A 224 4.72 -6.84 -31.01
CA ASP A 224 4.09 -6.27 -29.82
C ASP A 224 3.94 -7.33 -28.73
N SER A 225 4.31 -6.97 -27.50
CA SER A 225 4.00 -7.79 -26.32
C SER A 225 2.50 -7.73 -26.07
N TYR A 226 1.80 -8.84 -26.29
CA TYR A 226 0.33 -8.91 -26.23
C TYR A 226 -0.13 -10.23 -25.60
N TRP A 227 -0.98 -10.11 -24.57
CA TRP A 227 -1.65 -11.22 -23.91
C TRP A 227 -3.15 -11.01 -24.01
N LYS A 228 -3.83 -11.88 -24.77
CA LYS A 228 -5.26 -11.72 -25.08
C LYS A 228 -6.14 -11.73 -23.83
N GLU A 229 -5.71 -12.49 -22.83
CA GLU A 229 -6.38 -12.69 -21.55
C GLU A 229 -6.36 -11.44 -20.67
N GLU A 230 -5.42 -10.52 -20.91
CA GLU A 230 -5.27 -9.28 -20.15
C GLU A 230 -5.99 -8.09 -20.80
N VAL A 231 -6.52 -8.25 -22.02
CA VAL A 231 -7.19 -7.17 -22.75
C VAL A 231 -8.58 -6.95 -22.18
N ILE A 232 -8.86 -5.71 -21.76
CA ILE A 232 -10.19 -5.31 -21.32
C ILE A 232 -10.83 -4.33 -22.32
N PRO A 233 -12.17 -4.16 -22.29
CA PRO A 233 -12.85 -3.22 -23.17
C PRO A 233 -12.33 -1.78 -23.02
N TYR A 234 -12.35 -1.03 -24.12
CA TYR A 234 -11.99 0.39 -24.14
C TYR A 234 -12.92 1.22 -23.24
N ASP A 235 -12.47 1.48 -22.01
CA ASP A 235 -13.25 2.16 -20.98
C ASP A 235 -13.41 3.67 -21.24
N SER A 236 -14.22 4.35 -20.41
CA SER A 236 -14.49 5.77 -20.55
C SER A 236 -13.27 6.66 -20.24
N LEU A 237 -12.42 6.25 -19.31
CA LEU A 237 -11.24 7.02 -18.90
C LEU A 237 -10.21 7.04 -20.03
N ALA A 238 -9.91 5.88 -20.59
CA ALA A 238 -9.01 5.69 -21.71
C ALA A 238 -9.44 6.53 -22.92
N LYS A 239 -10.75 6.57 -23.21
CA LYS A 239 -11.35 7.46 -24.24
C LYS A 239 -11.15 8.94 -23.96
N GLU A 240 -11.34 9.34 -22.71
CA GLU A 240 -11.16 10.74 -22.31
C GLU A 240 -9.69 11.15 -22.45
N MET A 241 -8.74 10.30 -22.05
CA MET A 241 -7.32 10.61 -22.11
C MET A 241 -6.79 10.67 -23.55
N ASP A 242 -7.15 9.73 -24.43
CA ASP A 242 -6.83 9.81 -25.87
C ASP A 242 -7.33 11.12 -26.47
N LYS A 243 -8.57 11.52 -26.13
CA LYS A 243 -9.15 12.78 -26.61
C LYS A 243 -8.38 14.01 -26.12
N LYS A 244 -7.99 14.06 -24.84
CA LYS A 244 -7.23 15.18 -24.27
C LYS A 244 -5.85 15.30 -24.89
N VAL A 245 -5.17 14.17 -25.02
CA VAL A 245 -3.86 14.08 -25.66
C VAL A 245 -3.92 14.59 -27.11
N ARG A 246 -4.88 14.11 -27.92
CA ARG A 246 -5.00 14.51 -29.33
C ARG A 246 -5.33 15.99 -29.54
N LYS A 247 -5.98 16.63 -28.56
CA LYS A 247 -6.25 18.06 -28.58
C LYS A 247 -5.06 18.92 -28.15
N GLY A 248 -3.96 18.29 -27.71
CA GLY A 248 -2.81 18.98 -27.16
C GLY A 248 -3.05 19.59 -25.77
N GLU A 249 -4.05 19.10 -25.03
CA GLU A 249 -4.33 19.58 -23.66
C GLU A 249 -3.28 19.07 -22.66
N THR A 250 -2.56 17.99 -22.99
CA THR A 250 -1.58 17.32 -22.12
C THR A 250 -0.15 17.42 -22.63
N ILE A 251 0.04 17.52 -23.95
CA ILE A 251 1.34 17.61 -24.62
C ILE A 251 1.25 18.53 -25.83
N ASP A 252 2.33 19.22 -26.17
CA ASP A 252 2.41 20.06 -27.38
C ASP A 252 2.96 19.25 -28.56
N ARG A 253 2.19 18.27 -29.06
CA ARG A 253 2.56 17.45 -30.23
C ARG A 253 1.35 17.14 -31.10
N ASN A 254 1.54 17.25 -32.42
CA ASN A 254 0.54 16.83 -33.39
C ASN A 254 0.57 15.29 -33.58
N LEU A 255 -0.56 14.62 -33.34
CA LEU A 255 -0.74 13.17 -33.49
C LEU A 255 -1.67 12.78 -34.66
N ASP A 256 -1.93 13.68 -35.62
CA ASP A 256 -2.82 13.45 -36.76
C ASP A 256 -2.35 12.28 -37.65
N ASN A 257 -1.03 12.12 -37.77
CA ASN A 257 -0.41 11.01 -38.51
C ASN A 257 -0.29 9.72 -37.69
N TYR A 258 -0.78 9.72 -36.45
CA TYR A 258 -0.70 8.58 -35.56
C TYR A 258 -2.09 8.05 -35.18
N GLU A 259 -2.21 6.73 -35.08
CA GLU A 259 -3.36 6.03 -34.51
C GLU A 259 -3.05 5.55 -33.09
N LEU A 260 -4.08 5.48 -32.23
CA LEU A 260 -3.92 4.99 -30.87
C LEU A 260 -3.74 3.47 -30.94
N GLN A 261 -2.56 2.97 -30.57
CA GLN A 261 -2.27 1.54 -30.56
C GLN A 261 -2.76 0.90 -29.27
N SER A 262 -2.34 1.43 -28.12
CA SER A 262 -2.68 0.85 -26.83
C SER A 262 -2.82 1.89 -25.73
N ILE A 263 -3.59 1.52 -24.71
CA ILE A 263 -3.64 2.21 -23.42
C ILE A 263 -3.48 1.16 -22.33
N GLU A 264 -2.51 1.36 -21.46
CA GLU A 264 -2.15 0.43 -20.39
C GLU A 264 -2.14 1.19 -19.07
N LEU A 265 -2.74 0.63 -18.03
CA LEU A 265 -2.62 1.11 -16.67
C LEU A 265 -1.75 0.14 -15.87
N SER A 266 -0.55 0.60 -15.54
CA SER A 266 0.33 -0.05 -14.57
C SER A 266 0.12 0.59 -13.20
N ILE A 267 0.30 -0.18 -12.15
CA ILE A 267 0.11 0.33 -10.78
C ILE A 267 1.41 0.26 -10.00
N GLY A 268 1.65 1.32 -9.23
CA GLY A 268 2.69 1.39 -8.21
C GLY A 268 2.10 1.28 -6.81
N ASP A 269 2.53 2.18 -5.93
CA ASP A 269 2.29 2.14 -4.50
C ASP A 269 0.80 2.25 -4.10
N PHE A 270 0.47 1.66 -2.95
CA PHE A 270 -0.88 1.63 -2.35
C PHE A 270 -0.95 2.37 -1.03
N SER A 271 -2.13 2.93 -0.75
CA SER A 271 -2.47 3.37 0.60
C SER A 271 -3.04 2.21 1.41
N GLU A 272 -2.98 2.36 2.72
CA GLU A 272 -3.92 1.69 3.63
C GLU A 272 -5.36 2.06 3.26
N VAL A 273 -6.33 1.28 3.75
CA VAL A 273 -7.74 1.69 3.64
C VAL A 273 -7.95 2.99 4.42
N SER A 274 -8.42 4.00 3.70
CA SER A 274 -8.83 5.30 4.23
C SER A 274 -10.19 5.64 3.63
N ASP A 275 -11.09 6.20 4.45
CA ASP A 275 -12.43 6.61 4.03
C ASP A 275 -13.24 5.61 3.17
N GLY A 276 -13.00 4.31 3.39
CA GLY A 276 -13.64 3.19 2.66
C GLY A 276 -13.02 2.88 1.29
N TYR A 277 -11.91 3.52 0.96
CA TYR A 277 -11.17 3.35 -0.28
C TYR A 277 -9.74 2.91 -0.03
N ILE A 278 -9.19 2.23 -1.03
CA ILE A 278 -7.75 2.01 -1.18
C ILE A 278 -7.31 2.90 -2.34
N TYR A 279 -6.35 3.77 -2.09
CA TYR A 279 -5.80 4.67 -3.08
C TYR A 279 -4.53 4.08 -3.67
N PHE A 280 -4.25 4.39 -4.92
CA PHE A 280 -3.07 3.89 -5.60
C PHE A 280 -2.59 4.83 -6.68
N LEU A 281 -1.31 4.69 -7.01
CA LEU A 281 -0.67 5.45 -8.07
C LEU A 281 -0.69 4.66 -9.37
N GLY A 282 -1.36 5.19 -10.38
CA GLY A 282 -1.47 4.61 -11.70
C GLY A 282 -0.55 5.29 -12.72
N GLU A 283 0.33 4.53 -13.37
CA GLU A 283 0.96 4.96 -14.63
C GLU A 283 0.08 4.53 -15.79
N GLN A 284 -0.61 5.49 -16.40
CA GLN A 284 -1.34 5.27 -17.64
C GLN A 284 -0.45 5.59 -18.84
N LYS A 285 -0.06 4.54 -19.55
CA LYS A 285 0.74 4.60 -20.76
C LYS A 285 -0.17 4.57 -21.99
N LEU A 286 -0.12 5.61 -22.81
CA LEU A 286 -0.77 5.69 -24.11
C LEU A 286 0.28 5.54 -25.21
N THR A 287 0.16 4.50 -26.02
CA THR A 287 1.05 4.26 -27.16
C THR A 287 0.31 4.56 -28.45
N TYR A 288 0.93 5.42 -29.26
CA TYR A 288 0.48 5.79 -30.58
C TYR A 288 1.43 5.22 -31.62
N ARG A 289 0.90 4.85 -32.79
CA ARG A 289 1.66 4.30 -33.90
C ARG A 289 1.44 5.13 -35.16
N ASP A 290 2.51 5.40 -35.89
CA ASP A 290 2.43 6.10 -37.17
C ASP A 290 1.56 5.31 -38.16
N LYS A 291 0.59 5.96 -38.79
CA LYS A 291 -0.34 5.31 -39.73
C LYS A 291 0.35 4.68 -40.95
N ASN A 292 1.54 5.17 -41.32
CA ASN A 292 2.33 4.70 -42.44
C ASN A 292 3.55 3.87 -41.99
N TYR A 293 3.53 3.31 -40.77
CA TYR A 293 4.64 2.54 -40.21
C TYR A 293 5.12 1.40 -41.12
N LYS A 294 4.22 0.69 -41.81
CA LYS A 294 4.59 -0.43 -42.70
C LYS A 294 5.55 0.00 -43.80
N ASP A 295 5.32 1.15 -44.42
CA ASP A 295 6.21 1.69 -45.45
C ASP A 295 7.55 2.13 -44.86
N LYS A 296 7.54 2.70 -43.65
CA LYS A 296 8.77 3.14 -42.95
C LYS A 296 9.67 1.98 -42.52
N LEU A 297 9.07 0.84 -42.20
CA LEU A 297 9.77 -0.37 -41.75
C LEU A 297 10.11 -1.33 -42.89
N SER A 298 9.52 -1.15 -44.08
CA SER A 298 9.73 -2.01 -45.25
C SER A 298 11.21 -2.13 -45.60
N GLY A 299 11.74 -3.37 -45.52
CA GLY A 299 13.14 -3.68 -45.81
C GLY A 299 14.13 -3.27 -44.72
N LYS A 300 13.65 -2.74 -43.58
CA LYS A 300 14.48 -2.40 -42.40
C LYS A 300 14.31 -3.39 -41.25
N ILE A 301 13.10 -3.91 -41.05
CA ILE A 301 12.82 -4.90 -40.01
C ILE A 301 13.17 -6.30 -40.49
N ASN A 302 13.82 -7.07 -39.62
CA ASN A 302 13.93 -8.50 -39.79
C ASN A 302 12.80 -9.21 -39.01
N GLU A 303 11.78 -9.69 -39.74
CA GLU A 303 10.62 -10.40 -39.17
C GLU A 303 10.98 -11.74 -38.51
N HIS A 304 12.22 -12.24 -38.70
CA HIS A 304 12.69 -13.54 -38.23
C HIS A 304 13.68 -13.45 -37.06
N ILE A 305 13.97 -12.24 -36.55
CA ILE A 305 14.87 -12.00 -35.41
C ILE A 305 14.14 -11.29 -34.27
N ASN A 306 14.59 -11.53 -33.04
CA ASN A 306 14.06 -10.97 -31.79
C ASN A 306 13.91 -9.44 -31.81
N THR A 307 12.94 -8.94 -31.05
CA THR A 307 12.53 -7.55 -30.89
C THR A 307 13.66 -6.54 -30.62
N TYR A 308 14.73 -6.95 -29.93
CA TYR A 308 15.86 -6.08 -29.60
C TYR A 308 16.63 -5.54 -30.82
N GLU A 309 16.76 -6.31 -31.91
CA GLU A 309 17.47 -5.82 -33.10
C GLU A 309 16.61 -4.86 -33.95
N ASN A 310 15.31 -4.79 -33.67
CA ASN A 310 14.36 -3.92 -34.37
C ASN A 310 13.93 -2.69 -33.52
N GLU A 311 14.42 -2.56 -32.28
CA GLU A 311 13.96 -1.56 -31.30
C GLU A 311 14.11 -0.12 -31.80
N GLU A 312 15.27 0.22 -32.38
CA GLU A 312 15.53 1.56 -32.94
C GLU A 312 14.51 1.96 -34.02
N TYR A 313 14.15 1.04 -34.93
CA TYR A 313 13.16 1.30 -35.97
C TYR A 313 11.72 1.32 -35.43
N ILE A 314 11.45 0.55 -34.39
CA ILE A 314 10.13 0.52 -33.72
C ILE A 314 9.90 1.82 -32.95
N ASP A 315 10.93 2.38 -32.32
CA ASP A 315 10.86 3.66 -31.61
C ASP A 315 10.62 4.84 -32.56
N GLU A 316 11.13 4.79 -33.80
CA GLU A 316 10.86 5.81 -34.82
C GLU A 316 9.38 5.92 -35.23
N ILE A 317 8.64 4.81 -35.12
CA ILE A 317 7.22 4.72 -35.54
C ILE A 317 6.24 4.81 -34.37
N LYS A 318 6.73 4.71 -33.14
CA LYS A 318 5.91 4.79 -31.93
C LYS A 318 6.04 6.16 -31.29
N TYR A 319 4.97 6.54 -30.60
CA TYR A 319 4.99 7.69 -29.72
C TYR A 319 4.27 7.34 -28.43
N GLU A 320 4.97 7.44 -27.31
CA GLU A 320 4.46 7.03 -26.01
C GLU A 320 4.27 8.23 -25.11
N ILE A 321 3.17 8.22 -24.36
CA ILE A 321 2.86 9.22 -23.35
C ILE A 321 2.58 8.46 -22.06
N LYS A 322 3.19 8.91 -20.97
CA LYS A 322 2.94 8.40 -19.63
C LYS A 322 2.26 9.47 -18.80
N LEU A 323 1.11 9.12 -18.23
CA LEU A 323 0.32 9.97 -17.36
C LEU A 323 0.27 9.33 -15.98
N TYR A 324 0.54 10.10 -14.93
CA TYR A 324 0.61 9.61 -13.56
C TYR A 324 -0.62 10.05 -12.79
N HIS A 325 -1.57 9.13 -12.58
CA HIS A 325 -2.84 9.39 -11.92
C HIS A 325 -2.83 8.88 -10.49
N ILE A 326 -3.60 9.55 -9.64
CA ILE A 326 -4.03 8.98 -8.37
C ILE A 326 -5.41 8.39 -8.59
N CYS A 327 -5.53 7.11 -8.29
CA CYS A 327 -6.77 6.37 -8.41
C CYS A 327 -7.22 5.87 -7.04
N ARG A 328 -8.49 5.49 -6.93
CA ARG A 328 -9.00 4.81 -5.73
C ARG A 328 -9.99 3.71 -6.09
N VAL A 329 -9.98 2.63 -5.34
CA VAL A 329 -10.98 1.56 -5.40
C VAL A 329 -11.74 1.49 -4.10
N LYS A 330 -13.05 1.29 -4.18
CA LYS A 330 -13.89 1.11 -3.00
C LYS A 330 -13.72 -0.28 -2.42
N VAL A 331 -13.50 -0.37 -1.11
CA VAL A 331 -13.34 -1.65 -0.40
C VAL A 331 -14.58 -2.53 -0.54
N ASP A 332 -15.77 -1.94 -0.56
CA ASP A 332 -17.02 -2.69 -0.74
C ASP A 332 -17.14 -3.30 -2.14
N ASP A 333 -16.59 -2.65 -3.17
CA ASP A 333 -16.57 -3.23 -4.52
C ASP A 333 -15.67 -4.47 -4.53
N ILE A 334 -14.52 -4.42 -3.83
CA ILE A 334 -13.63 -5.57 -3.67
C ILE A 334 -14.33 -6.75 -2.97
N LYS A 335 -15.08 -6.48 -1.90
CA LYS A 335 -15.82 -7.53 -1.16
C LYS A 335 -16.91 -8.21 -2.02
N ASN A 336 -17.42 -7.50 -3.03
CA ASN A 336 -18.50 -7.97 -3.90
C ASN A 336 -18.02 -8.55 -5.24
N ILE A 337 -16.70 -8.66 -5.46
CA ILE A 337 -16.11 -9.27 -6.66
C ILE A 337 -16.67 -10.68 -6.89
N LEU A 338 -17.21 -10.91 -8.08
CA LEU A 338 -17.52 -12.24 -8.61
C LEU A 338 -16.27 -12.82 -9.28
N ASP A 339 -16.27 -14.13 -9.50
CA ASP A 339 -15.18 -14.79 -10.21
C ASP A 339 -15.03 -14.16 -11.60
N SER A 340 -13.83 -13.67 -11.94
CA SER A 340 -13.44 -13.00 -13.20
C SER A 340 -13.92 -11.55 -13.44
N ASP A 341 -14.30 -10.82 -12.39
CA ASP A 341 -14.69 -9.41 -12.53
C ASP A 341 -13.51 -8.45 -12.73
N VAL A 342 -13.75 -7.39 -13.52
CA VAL A 342 -12.86 -6.23 -13.65
C VAL A 342 -13.13 -5.27 -12.50
N ILE A 343 -12.06 -4.81 -11.84
CA ILE A 343 -12.15 -3.84 -10.76
C ILE A 343 -12.51 -2.46 -11.29
N SER A 344 -13.53 -1.82 -10.71
CA SER A 344 -13.84 -0.41 -10.98
C SER A 344 -13.01 0.48 -10.08
N TYR A 345 -12.52 1.59 -10.61
CA TYR A 345 -11.75 2.58 -9.86
C TYR A 345 -12.11 3.99 -10.31
N ASP A 346 -11.97 4.95 -9.40
CA ASP A 346 -12.11 6.38 -9.65
C ASP A 346 -10.73 7.02 -9.85
N VAL A 347 -10.67 8.10 -10.65
CA VAL A 347 -9.48 8.94 -10.80
C VAL A 347 -9.70 10.25 -10.07
N ILE A 348 -8.73 10.65 -9.25
CA ILE A 348 -8.83 11.82 -8.36
C ILE A 348 -8.15 13.04 -8.95
N ASP A 349 -6.92 12.88 -9.47
CA ASP A 349 -6.10 14.01 -9.91
C ASP A 349 -5.81 14.01 -11.42
N ARG A 350 -5.42 15.17 -11.92
CA ARG A 350 -4.80 15.34 -13.24
C ARG A 350 -3.33 14.93 -13.19
N PRO A 351 -2.81 14.39 -14.30
CA PRO A 351 -1.46 13.87 -14.33
C PRO A 351 -0.42 14.97 -14.09
N LEU A 352 0.40 14.79 -13.06
CA LEU A 352 1.56 15.62 -12.80
C LEU A 352 2.69 15.07 -13.69
N ASN A 353 2.93 15.75 -14.81
CA ASN A 353 3.89 15.32 -15.83
C ASN A 353 5.32 15.29 -15.27
N GLY A 354 5.94 14.10 -15.22
CA GLY A 354 7.39 13.93 -15.32
C GLY A 354 8.26 14.35 -14.13
N ARG A 355 7.71 14.47 -12.91
CA ARG A 355 8.51 14.76 -11.70
C ARG A 355 8.96 13.48 -10.99
N TYR A 356 10.17 13.50 -10.41
CA TYR A 356 10.66 12.41 -9.57
C TYR A 356 9.88 12.39 -8.25
N ARG A 357 8.92 11.47 -8.18
CA ARG A 357 8.11 11.22 -6.99
C ARG A 357 8.97 10.59 -5.89
N ASN A 358 8.76 11.04 -4.66
CA ASN A 358 9.45 10.54 -3.48
C ASN A 358 8.53 9.68 -2.59
N ASP A 359 7.33 10.15 -2.26
CA ASP A 359 6.45 9.45 -1.30
C ASP A 359 4.96 9.79 -1.52
N PHE A 360 4.06 8.92 -1.03
CA PHE A 360 2.61 9.00 -1.19
C PHE A 360 1.87 8.54 0.07
N ILE A 361 1.03 9.41 0.63
CA ILE A 361 0.31 9.15 1.88
C ILE A 361 -1.13 9.64 1.78
N VAL A 362 -2.07 8.86 2.31
CA VAL A 362 -3.48 9.26 2.43
C VAL A 362 -3.85 9.46 3.88
N SER A 363 -4.38 10.64 4.21
CA SER A 363 -4.83 10.96 5.56
C SER A 363 -5.97 11.97 5.51
N ASP A 364 -7.08 11.67 6.21
CA ASP A 364 -8.21 12.59 6.38
C ASP A 364 -8.74 13.15 5.04
N LYS A 365 -9.11 12.23 4.13
CA LYS A 365 -9.62 12.52 2.78
C LYS A 365 -8.73 13.43 1.94
N LYS A 366 -7.43 13.39 2.21
CA LYS A 366 -6.42 14.12 1.47
C LYS A 366 -5.30 13.17 1.10
N VAL A 367 -4.75 13.39 -0.09
CA VAL A 367 -3.57 12.71 -0.57
C VAL A 367 -2.41 13.69 -0.47
N TYR A 368 -1.33 13.27 0.18
CA TYR A 368 -0.06 13.99 0.25
C TYR A 368 0.94 13.31 -0.68
N ILE A 369 1.50 14.07 -1.61
CA ILE A 369 2.57 13.60 -2.48
C ILE A 369 3.79 14.48 -2.27
N SER A 370 4.94 13.84 -2.13
CA SER A 370 6.24 14.53 -2.14
C SER A 370 7.01 14.28 -3.43
N TYR A 371 7.71 15.32 -3.87
CA TYR A 371 8.62 15.32 -5.02
C TYR A 371 9.99 15.79 -4.58
N ILE A 372 11.02 15.18 -5.17
CA ILE A 372 12.40 15.65 -5.03
C ILE A 372 12.89 16.05 -6.42
N GLU A 373 13.39 17.28 -6.54
CA GLU A 373 14.00 17.77 -7.77
C GLU A 373 15.45 18.17 -7.53
N ASP A 374 16.34 17.67 -8.38
CA ASP A 374 17.73 18.09 -8.41
C ASP A 374 17.86 19.41 -9.19
N TYR A 375 18.64 20.35 -8.67
CA TYR A 375 18.98 21.60 -9.35
C TYR A 375 20.43 22.00 -9.09
N ILE A 376 21.01 22.80 -10.00
CA ILE A 376 22.39 23.29 -9.89
C ILE A 376 22.36 24.78 -9.56
N GLU A 377 23.07 25.17 -8.49
CA GLU A 377 23.28 26.56 -8.11
C GLU A 377 24.75 26.76 -7.72
N ASN A 378 25.42 27.77 -8.26
CA ASN A 378 26.84 28.07 -7.97
C ASN A 378 27.78 26.85 -8.14
N ASP A 379 27.65 26.12 -9.26
CA ASP A 379 28.43 24.90 -9.58
C ASP A 379 28.32 23.77 -8.54
N ARG A 380 27.22 23.76 -7.77
CA ARG A 380 26.90 22.70 -6.81
C ARG A 380 25.50 22.18 -7.05
N GLU A 381 25.34 20.87 -6.88
CA GLU A 381 24.04 20.19 -6.95
C GLU A 381 23.33 20.29 -5.60
N TYR A 382 22.06 20.66 -5.66
CA TYR A 382 21.15 20.73 -4.53
C TYR A 382 19.85 20.00 -4.86
N ARG A 383 19.09 19.72 -3.81
CA ARG A 383 17.75 19.16 -3.91
C ARG A 383 16.69 20.10 -3.36
N GLU A 384 15.53 20.00 -3.96
CA GLU A 384 14.31 20.67 -3.53
C GLU A 384 13.25 19.61 -3.24
N LEU A 385 12.76 19.58 -2.00
CA LEU A 385 11.60 18.78 -1.61
C LEU A 385 10.35 19.65 -1.74
N GLN A 386 9.35 19.17 -2.47
CA GLN A 386 8.03 19.80 -2.56
C GLN A 386 6.96 18.84 -2.09
N ILE A 387 6.02 19.31 -1.27
CA ILE A 387 4.91 18.53 -0.76
C ILE A 387 3.60 19.18 -1.22
N TYR A 388 2.78 18.39 -1.91
CA TYR A 388 1.46 18.78 -2.37
C TYR A 388 0.38 18.04 -1.58
N GLU A 389 -0.71 18.74 -1.31
CA GLU A 389 -1.95 18.17 -0.78
C GLU A 389 -2.99 18.18 -1.90
N ILE A 390 -3.71 17.09 -2.04
CA ILE A 390 -4.78 16.91 -3.02
C ILE A 390 -6.04 16.50 -2.27
N ASP A 391 -7.11 17.27 -2.44
CA ASP A 391 -8.42 16.95 -1.89
C ASP A 391 -9.06 15.80 -2.68
N THR A 392 -9.44 14.72 -1.99
CA THR A 392 -9.87 13.47 -2.68
C THR A 392 -11.23 13.55 -3.34
N GLU A 393 -12.05 14.56 -3.02
CA GLU A 393 -13.38 14.74 -3.57
C GLU A 393 -13.39 15.70 -4.77
N THR A 394 -12.56 16.74 -4.70
CA THR A 394 -12.49 17.78 -5.74
C THR A 394 -11.34 17.59 -6.72
N GLY A 395 -10.32 16.82 -6.35
CA GLY A 395 -9.10 16.65 -7.15
C GLY A 395 -8.24 17.89 -7.23
N ILE A 396 -8.49 18.91 -6.39
CA ILE A 396 -7.72 20.16 -6.39
C ILE A 396 -6.42 19.93 -5.64
N SER A 397 -5.29 20.13 -6.33
CA SER A 397 -3.96 20.10 -5.72
C SER A 397 -3.52 21.49 -5.26
N LYS A 398 -2.72 21.51 -4.19
CA LYS A 398 -2.12 22.72 -3.62
C LYS A 398 -0.74 22.38 -3.05
N GLU A 399 0.26 23.19 -3.38
CA GLU A 399 1.56 23.15 -2.70
C GLU A 399 1.40 23.53 -1.22
N VAL A 400 1.84 22.66 -0.33
CA VAL A 400 1.80 22.87 1.12
C VAL A 400 3.14 23.41 1.61
N TYR A 401 4.22 22.76 1.21
CA TYR A 401 5.54 23.06 1.74
C TYR A 401 6.64 22.76 0.72
N THR A 402 7.64 23.62 0.70
CA THR A 402 8.83 23.49 -0.16
C THR A 402 10.06 23.74 0.69
N MET A 403 11.06 22.86 0.59
CA MET A 403 12.35 22.97 1.25
C MET A 403 13.44 22.93 0.18
N LYS A 404 14.24 24.00 0.10
CA LYS A 404 15.34 24.17 -0.85
C LYS A 404 16.69 24.06 -0.17
N GLY A 405 17.74 23.87 -0.96
CA GLY A 405 19.12 23.85 -0.47
C GLY A 405 19.51 22.56 0.26
N LEU A 406 18.77 21.48 0.03
CA LEU A 406 19.14 20.16 0.53
C LEU A 406 20.41 19.69 -0.17
N SER A 407 21.31 19.02 0.55
CA SER A 407 22.49 18.45 -0.08
C SER A 407 22.08 17.36 -1.08
N ALA A 408 22.74 17.27 -2.23
CA ALA A 408 22.57 16.14 -3.14
C ALA A 408 22.94 14.78 -2.48
N ASP A 409 23.74 14.82 -1.40
CA ASP A 409 24.07 13.66 -0.58
C ASP A 409 22.90 13.19 0.32
N GLU A 410 21.86 14.02 0.53
CA GLU A 410 20.62 13.58 1.20
C GLU A 410 19.86 12.66 0.23
N ARG A 411 20.05 11.35 0.38
CA ARG A 411 19.56 10.35 -0.58
C ARG A 411 18.13 9.88 -0.33
N MET A 412 17.64 10.02 0.89
CA MET A 412 16.33 9.51 1.27
C MET A 412 15.62 10.51 2.17
N ILE A 413 14.40 10.87 1.77
CA ILE A 413 13.49 11.66 2.56
C ILE A 413 12.20 10.85 2.68
N GLU A 414 11.77 10.56 3.89
CA GLU A 414 10.45 9.95 4.13
C GLU A 414 9.54 11.01 4.74
N ILE A 415 8.27 11.02 4.33
CA ILE A 415 7.27 11.88 4.97
C ILE A 415 6.33 11.02 5.81
N PHE A 416 5.75 11.61 6.84
CA PHE A 416 4.68 10.98 7.62
C PHE A 416 3.65 12.02 7.99
N VAL A 417 2.37 11.69 7.85
CA VAL A 417 1.28 12.65 8.12
C VAL A 417 0.50 12.21 9.34
N THR A 418 0.38 13.11 10.31
CA THR A 418 -0.48 12.96 11.49
C THR A 418 -1.59 13.99 11.45
N ASP A 419 -2.49 13.96 12.44
CA ASP A 419 -3.61 14.89 12.53
C ASP A 419 -3.17 16.36 12.50
N ASN A 420 -2.00 16.66 13.09
CA ASN A 420 -1.51 18.01 13.29
C ASN A 420 -0.33 18.39 12.38
N TYR A 421 0.51 17.41 12.01
CA TYR A 421 1.81 17.68 11.42
C TYR A 421 2.13 16.77 10.24
N ILE A 422 3.02 17.27 9.38
CA ILE A 422 3.77 16.48 8.41
C ILE A 422 5.19 16.40 8.95
N PHE A 423 5.65 15.19 9.25
CA PHE A 423 7.02 14.88 9.64
C PHE A 423 7.84 14.56 8.39
N MET A 424 9.09 14.99 8.39
CA MET A 424 10.07 14.75 7.33
C MET A 424 11.32 14.17 7.98
N TYR A 425 11.65 12.94 7.60
CA TYR A 425 12.85 12.22 8.03
C TYR A 425 13.89 12.40 6.93
N ARG A 426 14.99 13.09 7.24
CA ARG A 426 16.07 13.40 6.29
C ARG A 426 17.33 12.64 6.65
N TYR A 427 17.74 11.73 5.78
CA TYR A 427 18.96 10.96 5.93
C TYR A 427 20.11 11.66 5.20
N ILE A 428 21.09 12.17 5.96
CA ILE A 428 22.08 13.15 5.49
C ILE A 428 23.32 12.51 4.82
N ASP A 429 23.70 11.31 5.24
CA ASP A 429 24.75 10.50 4.63
C ASP A 429 24.22 9.08 4.38
N ASN A 430 25.09 8.11 4.01
CA ASN A 430 24.71 6.70 3.77
C ASN A 430 24.16 6.01 5.05
N TYR A 431 23.01 6.46 5.54
CA TYR A 431 22.25 5.98 6.69
C TYR A 431 22.89 6.20 8.07
N GLY A 432 23.87 7.10 8.21
CA GLY A 432 24.57 7.38 9.48
C GLY A 432 24.02 8.57 10.28
N LYS A 433 23.40 9.54 9.62
CA LYS A 433 22.82 10.75 10.24
C LYS A 433 21.39 10.99 9.80
N LEU A 434 20.50 11.17 10.78
CA LEU A 434 19.07 11.42 10.58
C LEU A 434 18.69 12.75 11.24
N CYS A 435 17.96 13.59 10.51
CA CYS A 435 17.28 14.76 11.08
C CYS A 435 15.77 14.60 10.92
N ILE A 436 15.02 15.04 11.92
CA ILE A 436 13.56 15.03 11.88
C ILE A 436 13.05 16.46 11.93
N THR A 437 12.30 16.86 10.91
CA THR A 437 11.61 18.14 10.85
C THR A 437 10.11 17.90 10.87
N ARG A 438 9.34 18.76 11.53
CA ARG A 438 7.88 18.79 11.39
C ARG A 438 7.44 20.11 10.77
N VAL A 439 6.32 20.09 10.08
CA VAL A 439 5.58 21.29 9.65
C VAL A 439 4.11 21.08 9.98
N ASN A 440 3.35 22.15 10.23
CA ASN A 440 1.90 22.02 10.35
C ASN A 440 1.30 21.49 9.03
N ARG A 441 0.13 20.84 9.06
CA ARG A 441 -0.56 20.36 7.84
C ARG A 441 -0.81 21.44 6.78
N ASP A 442 -0.85 22.71 7.19
CA ASP A 442 -1.01 23.85 6.28
C ASP A 442 0.31 24.45 5.75
N GLY A 443 1.45 23.82 6.06
CA GLY A 443 2.78 24.22 5.60
C GLY A 443 3.41 25.35 6.42
N ARG A 444 2.80 25.76 7.52
CA ARG A 444 3.35 26.80 8.42
C ARG A 444 4.16 26.17 9.55
N ASN A 445 5.00 27.01 10.17
CA ASN A 445 5.77 26.68 11.37
C ASN A 445 6.64 25.41 11.21
N PRO A 446 7.55 25.38 10.21
CA PRO A 446 8.53 24.31 10.12
C PRO A 446 9.46 24.37 11.34
N VAL A 447 9.69 23.23 11.98
CA VAL A 447 10.49 23.09 13.20
C VAL A 447 11.40 21.88 13.07
N LEU A 448 12.70 22.08 13.27
CA LEU A 448 13.66 21.01 13.49
C LEU A 448 13.39 20.39 14.86
N VAL A 449 12.89 19.17 14.85
CA VAL A 449 12.49 18.42 16.05
C VAL A 449 13.71 17.75 16.67
N MET A 450 14.47 17.00 15.86
CA MET A 450 15.75 16.40 16.27
C MET A 450 16.83 16.63 15.23
N ASP A 451 18.03 16.93 15.72
CA ASP A 451 19.22 17.15 14.90
C ASP A 451 19.96 15.85 14.56
N GLU A 452 21.04 15.96 13.79
CA GLU A 452 21.84 14.82 13.33
C GLU A 452 22.62 14.12 14.45
N ASN A 453 22.67 14.70 15.65
CA ASN A 453 23.29 14.12 16.83
C ASN A 453 22.25 13.38 17.70
N GLY A 454 20.97 13.46 17.33
CA GLY A 454 19.86 12.88 18.07
C GLY A 454 19.41 13.70 19.27
N GLU A 455 19.76 14.99 19.34
CA GLU A 455 19.28 15.87 20.39
C GLU A 455 17.93 16.50 20.02
N VAL A 456 17.06 16.66 21.02
CA VAL A 456 15.79 17.38 20.84
C VAL A 456 16.07 18.87 20.83
N VAL A 457 15.87 19.52 19.68
CA VAL A 457 16.24 20.93 19.49
C VAL A 457 15.03 21.86 19.51
N MET A 458 13.93 21.45 18.88
CA MET A 458 12.72 22.27 18.74
C MET A 458 12.99 23.68 18.19
N GLN A 459 13.85 23.78 17.18
CA GLN A 459 14.25 25.03 16.55
C GLN A 459 13.35 25.38 15.36
N ALA A 460 12.80 26.59 15.35
CA ALA A 460 12.05 27.09 14.19
C ALA A 460 12.97 27.25 12.97
N LEU A 461 12.49 26.83 11.81
CA LEU A 461 13.18 26.99 10.53
C LEU A 461 12.59 28.19 9.77
N GLU A 462 13.44 28.89 9.04
CA GLU A 462 12.97 29.93 8.12
C GLU A 462 12.27 29.27 6.92
N LYS A 463 11.26 29.95 6.38
CA LYS A 463 10.44 29.44 5.27
C LYS A 463 11.07 29.77 3.92
#